data_AF-A0A1I1XFD2-F1
#
_entry.id   AF-A0A1I1XFD2-F1
#
_cell.length_a   1.000
_cell.length_b   1.000
_cell.length_c   1.000
_cell.angle_alpha   90.00
_cell.angle_beta   90.00
_cell.angle_gamma   90.00
#
_symmetry.space_group_name_H-M   'P 1'
#
loop_
_entity.id
_entity.type
_entity.pdbx_description
1 polymer ?
#
loop_
_entity_poly.entity_id
_entity_poly.type
_entity_poly.pdbx_seq_one_letter_code
_entity_poly.pdbx_strand_id
1 'polypeptide(L)'
;MRDLKFSVCLIAALIGACGDSGRAMDSAGATDGPGVSTAAPGGSTGPTPTTSDGSTVGQGGDASTSTTGSVDEPTAASTTPEPATSSTGPVSAGESSGSSDTGEHGCVIGDVEDTLAFTYTKSIDLAPIDTIQASFYNQDAQEIVFFSYFGPGRRYSLDGTPLGDVMAPPEALPALDGASFDQIKRVGMLITQGCAVVDIDPVTMETLEVLQLDVVKFGLQTCAGVAIGVDGSMYVTSFFTDEVVVMTRDGQTELDRIDLAAVGLPRPDGISLIAGSDNFLVLSTTGIQSAILTPKGEVIVGPAPTGQGLPPMIGGGITNPDAVLTVCGNGHAWLCDEYGTLCHDYVPMDGDKDACACTIPQ
;
A
#
# COMPACT_ATOMS: atom_id res chain seq x y z
N MET A 1 -42.28 -56.04 20.91
CA MET A 1 -42.70 -55.25 22.09
C MET A 1 -41.46 -54.79 22.83
N ARG A 2 -41.38 -53.48 23.06
CA ARG A 2 -40.32 -52.66 23.68
C ARG A 2 -39.29 -52.08 22.70
N ASP A 3 -39.70 -50.93 22.18
CA ASP A 3 -38.93 -49.92 21.47
C ASP A 3 -37.84 -49.30 22.37
N LEU A 4 -36.66 -49.08 21.80
CA LEU A 4 -35.63 -48.18 22.33
C LEU A 4 -35.55 -46.95 21.41
N LYS A 5 -35.94 -45.79 21.94
CA LYS A 5 -35.76 -44.48 21.30
C LYS A 5 -34.38 -43.95 21.67
N PHE A 6 -33.56 -43.63 20.68
CA PHE A 6 -32.37 -42.79 20.87
C PHE A 6 -32.66 -41.36 20.42
N SER A 7 -32.36 -40.43 21.33
CA SER A 7 -32.61 -39.01 21.23
C SER A 7 -31.48 -38.34 20.46
N VAL A 8 -31.86 -37.46 19.53
CA VAL A 8 -31.01 -36.49 18.83
C VAL A 8 -30.48 -35.47 19.85
N CYS A 9 -29.18 -35.16 19.81
CA CYS A 9 -28.60 -34.01 20.49
C CYS A 9 -28.04 -33.06 19.44
N LEU A 10 -28.72 -31.92 19.31
CA LEU A 10 -28.34 -30.74 18.54
C LEU A 10 -27.34 -29.94 19.37
N ILE A 11 -26.11 -29.74 18.89
CA ILE A 11 -25.16 -28.81 19.51
C ILE A 11 -25.17 -27.53 18.68
N ALA A 12 -25.74 -26.48 19.26
CA ALA A 12 -25.57 -25.10 18.83
C ALA A 12 -24.37 -24.51 19.57
N ALA A 13 -23.38 -24.01 18.84
CA ALA A 13 -22.28 -23.23 19.39
C ALA A 13 -22.61 -21.73 19.27
N LEU A 14 -22.69 -21.05 20.42
CA LEU A 14 -22.85 -19.61 20.53
C LEU A 14 -21.53 -18.90 20.20
N ILE A 15 -21.66 -17.82 19.42
CA ILE A 15 -20.67 -16.77 19.18
C ILE A 15 -20.52 -15.94 20.47
N GLY A 16 -19.30 -15.88 21.00
CA GLY A 16 -18.92 -15.01 22.12
C GLY A 16 -18.04 -13.87 21.62
N ALA A 17 -18.59 -12.66 21.59
CA ALA A 17 -17.83 -11.43 21.50
C ALA A 17 -17.22 -11.11 22.87
N CYS A 18 -15.91 -10.82 22.92
CA CYS A 18 -15.28 -10.21 24.09
C CYS A 18 -14.47 -9.00 23.62
N GLY A 19 -15.04 -7.83 23.90
CA GLY A 19 -14.33 -6.57 23.93
C GLY A 19 -13.64 -6.36 25.29
N ASP A 20 -12.53 -5.64 25.20
CA ASP A 20 -12.01 -4.62 26.11
C ASP A 20 -11.86 -4.92 27.61
N SER A 21 -10.62 -4.79 28.11
CA SER A 21 -10.23 -4.92 29.52
C SER A 21 -9.57 -3.64 30.01
N GLY A 22 -10.40 -2.62 30.25
CA GLY A 22 -10.06 -1.46 31.07
C GLY A 22 -9.91 -1.85 32.55
N ARG A 23 -8.82 -1.39 33.16
CA ARG A 23 -8.40 -1.64 34.55
C ARG A 23 -9.38 -1.10 35.60
N ALA A 24 -9.52 -1.90 36.66
CA ALA A 24 -10.27 -1.65 37.88
C ALA A 24 -9.65 -0.57 38.79
N MET A 25 -10.51 0.23 39.44
CA MET A 25 -10.28 0.75 40.77
C MET A 25 -11.57 0.67 41.60
N ASP A 26 -11.47 -0.15 42.64
CA ASP A 26 -12.09 -0.20 43.96
C ASP A 26 -13.49 0.40 44.24
N SER A 27 -14.29 -0.48 44.86
CA SER A 27 -15.63 -0.26 45.38
C SER A 27 -15.61 0.18 46.85
N ALA A 28 -16.45 1.16 47.17
CA ALA A 28 -17.17 1.31 48.44
C ALA A 28 -18.43 2.14 48.07
N GLY A 29 -19.67 1.84 48.41
CA GLY A 29 -20.30 0.97 49.40
C GLY A 29 -21.63 1.66 49.75
N ALA A 30 -22.65 0.87 50.07
CA ALA A 30 -23.95 1.25 50.66
C ALA A 30 -25.17 1.46 49.73
N THR A 31 -26.13 0.60 50.05
CA THR A 31 -27.57 0.44 49.78
C THR A 31 -28.44 1.66 50.06
N ASP A 32 -29.46 1.92 49.23
CA ASP A 32 -30.91 1.70 49.47
C ASP A 32 -31.78 2.59 48.55
N GLY A 33 -32.97 2.09 48.21
CA GLY A 33 -33.87 2.62 47.18
C GLY A 33 -34.77 3.82 47.57
N PRO A 34 -35.98 3.94 46.99
CA PRO A 34 -36.33 5.07 46.10
C PRO A 34 -37.39 6.04 46.68
N GLY A 35 -37.49 7.26 46.11
CA GLY A 35 -38.56 8.21 46.48
C GLY A 35 -38.59 9.56 45.74
N VAL A 36 -39.36 9.60 44.66
CA VAL A 36 -40.30 10.65 44.15
C VAL A 36 -40.20 12.12 44.64
N SER A 37 -39.99 13.02 43.66
CA SER A 37 -40.64 14.33 43.35
C SER A 37 -40.88 15.39 44.45
N THR A 38 -40.35 16.63 44.27
CA THR A 38 -41.07 17.81 43.74
C THR A 38 -40.29 19.12 43.87
N ALA A 39 -40.53 20.02 42.90
CA ALA A 39 -40.53 21.50 42.97
C ALA A 39 -39.22 22.32 42.94
N ALA A 40 -39.11 23.11 41.86
CA ALA A 40 -38.42 24.41 41.80
C ALA A 40 -39.23 25.49 42.57
N PRO A 41 -38.69 26.67 42.95
CA PRO A 41 -38.30 27.72 41.98
C PRO A 41 -37.15 28.68 42.37
N GLY A 42 -36.52 29.26 41.33
CA GLY A 42 -36.23 30.70 41.17
C GLY A 42 -35.20 31.42 42.08
N GLY A 43 -34.35 32.26 41.46
CA GLY A 43 -33.86 33.47 42.14
C GLY A 43 -32.42 33.89 41.85
N SER A 44 -32.29 34.78 40.86
CA SER A 44 -31.21 35.77 40.64
C SER A 44 -30.55 36.34 41.92
N THR A 45 -29.23 36.59 41.88
CA THR A 45 -28.60 37.94 42.02
C THR A 45 -27.07 37.84 42.16
N GLY A 46 -26.33 38.57 41.31
CA GLY A 46 -24.97 39.06 41.66
C GLY A 46 -25.08 40.23 42.66
N PRO A 47 -23.99 40.70 43.30
CA PRO A 47 -22.91 41.40 42.59
C PRO A 47 -21.46 41.19 43.15
N THR A 48 -20.49 41.70 42.39
CA THR A 48 -19.07 42.04 42.70
C THR A 48 -18.93 43.10 43.83
N PRO A 49 -17.74 43.63 44.22
CA PRO A 49 -16.33 43.16 44.21
C PRO A 49 -15.62 43.37 45.59
N THR A 50 -14.35 43.00 45.72
CA THR A 50 -13.40 43.75 46.60
C THR A 50 -11.95 43.60 46.14
N THR A 51 -11.34 44.76 45.92
CA THR A 51 -9.94 45.08 45.61
C THR A 51 -9.07 45.10 46.88
N SER A 52 -7.74 45.06 46.70
CA SER A 52 -6.62 45.59 47.52
C SER A 52 -5.52 44.52 47.61
N ASP A 53 -4.22 44.77 47.52
CA ASP A 53 -3.34 45.83 47.02
C ASP A 53 -1.93 45.30 47.29
N GLY A 54 -0.94 45.61 46.46
CA GLY A 54 0.45 45.18 46.69
C GLY A 54 1.41 45.52 45.56
N SER A 55 1.74 46.79 45.45
CA SER A 55 2.72 47.39 44.52
C SER A 55 4.16 47.39 45.07
N THR A 56 5.16 47.29 44.19
CA THR A 56 6.42 48.09 44.10
C THR A 56 7.25 47.51 42.93
N VAL A 57 7.40 48.14 41.75
CA VAL A 57 8.10 49.39 41.31
C VAL A 57 9.62 49.25 41.14
N GLY A 58 10.06 49.57 39.90
CA GLY A 58 11.42 49.96 39.48
C GLY A 58 11.68 49.62 37.99
N GLN A 59 11.25 50.44 37.00
CA GLN A 59 11.99 51.56 36.34
C GLN A 59 13.42 51.22 35.90
N GLY A 60 13.92 51.48 34.68
CA GLY A 60 13.37 52.16 33.50
C GLY A 60 14.49 52.51 32.48
N GLY A 61 14.08 52.81 31.22
CA GLY A 61 14.80 53.62 30.21
C GLY A 61 15.96 52.97 29.43
N ASP A 62 16.31 53.33 28.20
CA ASP A 62 15.69 54.15 27.14
C ASP A 62 16.59 54.07 25.87
N ALA A 63 16.01 54.31 24.69
CA ALA A 63 16.64 54.76 23.42
C ALA A 63 17.69 53.85 22.71
N SER A 64 17.93 53.91 21.38
CA SER A 64 17.21 54.35 20.17
C SER A 64 18.14 54.06 18.95
N THR A 65 17.52 53.96 17.77
CA THR A 65 18.00 54.35 16.42
C THR A 65 18.94 53.47 15.54
N SER A 66 18.31 52.99 14.44
CA SER A 66 18.70 52.98 12.99
C SER A 66 20.01 52.34 12.51
N THR A 67 19.94 51.56 11.40
CA THR A 67 20.34 52.01 10.04
C THR A 67 19.76 51.07 8.96
N THR A 68 19.30 51.69 7.87
CA THR A 68 18.83 51.16 6.58
C THR A 68 19.99 50.65 5.71
N GLY A 69 19.73 49.67 4.84
CA GLY A 69 20.66 49.27 3.78
C GLY A 69 19.97 48.44 2.70
N SER A 70 19.66 49.09 1.58
CA SER A 70 19.14 48.53 0.33
C SER A 70 20.10 47.51 -0.29
N VAL A 71 19.57 46.50 -0.99
CA VAL A 71 20.35 45.69 -1.94
C VAL A 71 19.57 45.56 -3.23
N ASP A 72 20.30 45.83 -4.31
CA ASP A 72 19.87 46.05 -5.68
C ASP A 72 19.33 44.81 -6.41
N GLU A 73 18.39 45.12 -7.31
CA GLU A 73 17.79 44.30 -8.35
C GLU A 73 18.76 44.20 -9.56
N PRO A 74 18.95 43.03 -10.20
CA PRO A 74 19.52 42.99 -11.53
C PRO A 74 18.44 42.86 -12.61
N THR A 75 18.46 43.90 -13.43
CA THR A 75 17.86 44.16 -14.73
C THR A 75 17.72 42.95 -15.66
N ALA A 76 16.50 42.82 -16.22
CA ALA A 76 16.16 41.97 -17.36
C ALA A 76 16.86 42.42 -18.65
N ALA A 77 17.47 41.47 -19.36
CA ALA A 77 18.10 41.69 -20.65
C ALA A 77 17.19 41.30 -21.83
N SER A 78 17.29 42.15 -22.85
CA SER A 78 16.51 42.26 -24.08
C SER A 78 16.61 41.05 -25.02
N THR A 79 15.49 40.80 -25.69
CA THR A 79 15.33 39.98 -26.91
C THR A 79 15.93 40.67 -28.15
N THR A 80 16.51 39.91 -29.08
CA THR A 80 16.56 40.17 -30.54
C THR A 80 16.86 38.84 -31.28
N PRO A 81 16.21 38.53 -32.43
CA PRO A 81 16.34 37.25 -33.13
C PRO A 81 17.28 37.27 -34.36
N GLU A 82 17.46 36.07 -34.96
CA GLU A 82 17.92 35.72 -36.34
C GLU A 82 19.28 34.99 -36.47
N PRO A 83 19.56 34.23 -37.57
CA PRO A 83 18.69 33.72 -38.65
C PRO A 83 18.84 32.20 -38.92
N ALA A 84 17.86 31.65 -39.65
CA ALA A 84 17.93 30.35 -40.29
C ALA A 84 19.01 30.33 -41.40
N THR A 85 19.79 29.25 -41.46
CA THR A 85 20.60 28.90 -42.64
C THR A 85 20.37 27.44 -43.01
N SER A 86 19.77 27.29 -44.19
CA SER A 86 19.69 26.06 -44.97
C SER A 86 21.06 25.71 -45.54
N SER A 87 21.43 24.43 -45.49
CA SER A 87 22.38 23.88 -46.46
C SER A 87 22.05 22.42 -46.76
N THR A 88 22.10 22.13 -48.06
CA THR A 88 21.63 20.95 -48.75
C THR A 88 22.80 20.05 -49.14
N GLY A 89 22.68 18.75 -48.83
CA GLY A 89 23.24 17.62 -49.59
C GLY A 89 24.56 17.00 -49.09
N PRO A 90 24.99 15.84 -49.62
CA PRO A 90 24.25 14.84 -50.41
C PRO A 90 24.20 13.44 -49.76
N VAL A 91 23.37 12.61 -50.39
CA VAL A 91 23.12 11.19 -50.18
C VAL A 91 24.40 10.35 -50.30
N SER A 92 24.55 9.34 -49.44
CA SER A 92 25.34 8.14 -49.76
C SER A 92 24.63 6.92 -49.17
N ALA A 93 24.10 6.12 -50.09
CA ALA A 93 23.59 4.79 -49.82
C ALA A 93 24.76 3.85 -49.52
N GLY A 94 24.67 3.17 -48.38
CA GLY A 94 25.44 1.97 -48.09
C GLY A 94 24.45 0.87 -47.73
N GLU A 95 24.13 0.02 -48.70
CA GLU A 95 23.45 -1.25 -48.45
C GLU A 95 24.37 -2.15 -47.61
N SER A 96 23.85 -2.66 -46.50
CA SER A 96 24.33 -3.89 -45.87
C SER A 96 23.12 -4.71 -45.43
N SER A 97 22.73 -5.61 -46.33
CA SER A 97 22.15 -6.93 -46.14
C SER A 97 21.79 -7.44 -44.74
N GLY A 98 20.53 -7.88 -44.60
CA GLY A 98 20.08 -9.02 -43.77
C GLY A 98 20.02 -8.74 -42.27
N SER A 99 18.94 -8.99 -41.53
CA SER A 99 17.83 -9.91 -41.70
C SER A 99 16.61 -9.28 -41.06
N SER A 100 15.46 -9.36 -41.72
CA SER A 100 14.16 -9.17 -41.08
C SER A 100 13.93 -10.38 -40.18
N ASP A 101 14.37 -10.28 -38.93
CA ASP A 101 13.93 -11.22 -37.90
C ASP A 101 12.65 -10.64 -37.30
N THR A 102 11.51 -11.06 -37.84
CA THR A 102 10.20 -10.94 -37.18
C THR A 102 10.04 -12.05 -36.15
N GLY A 103 11.12 -12.36 -35.43
CA GLY A 103 11.06 -13.14 -34.20
C GLY A 103 10.73 -12.15 -33.08
N GLU A 104 9.53 -12.24 -32.56
CA GLU A 104 9.20 -11.73 -31.23
C GLU A 104 10.16 -12.42 -30.26
N HIS A 105 11.35 -11.83 -30.04
CA HIS A 105 12.22 -12.28 -28.98
C HIS A 105 11.50 -11.93 -27.68
N GLY A 106 10.85 -12.95 -27.10
CA GLY A 106 10.29 -12.88 -25.76
C GLY A 106 11.34 -12.32 -24.81
N CYS A 107 10.90 -11.48 -23.87
CA CYS A 107 11.83 -10.89 -22.93
C CYS A 107 12.52 -11.97 -22.10
N VAL A 108 13.85 -11.95 -22.08
CA VAL A 108 14.63 -12.76 -21.16
C VAL A 108 14.80 -11.94 -19.88
N ILE A 109 14.22 -12.40 -18.77
CA ILE A 109 14.23 -11.67 -17.49
C ILE A 109 15.67 -11.29 -17.07
N GLY A 110 16.64 -12.18 -17.28
CA GLY A 110 18.04 -11.93 -16.97
C GLY A 110 18.73 -10.84 -17.82
N ASP A 111 18.08 -10.36 -18.88
CA ASP A 111 18.58 -9.26 -19.71
C ASP A 111 18.05 -7.89 -19.23
N VAL A 112 17.06 -7.86 -18.34
CA VAL A 112 16.59 -6.65 -17.67
C VAL A 112 17.36 -6.48 -16.37
N GLU A 113 18.02 -5.33 -16.20
CA GLU A 113 18.71 -5.02 -14.96
C GLU A 113 17.71 -4.95 -13.80
N ASP A 114 18.03 -5.56 -12.66
CA ASP A 114 17.18 -5.51 -11.47
C ASP A 114 17.11 -4.08 -10.92
N THR A 115 15.89 -3.59 -10.65
CA THR A 115 15.75 -2.34 -9.90
C THR A 115 16.05 -2.60 -8.43
N LEU A 116 17.11 -1.96 -7.93
CA LEU A 116 17.55 -2.08 -6.54
C LEU A 116 17.05 -0.96 -5.63
N ALA A 117 16.53 0.12 -6.21
CA ALA A 117 16.03 1.26 -5.45
C ALA A 117 15.05 2.08 -6.28
N PHE A 118 14.07 2.65 -5.58
CA PHE A 118 13.09 3.56 -6.12
C PHE A 118 13.18 4.90 -5.39
N THR A 119 12.98 6.01 -6.11
CA THR A 119 13.00 7.36 -5.55
C THR A 119 11.63 8.01 -5.70
N TYR A 120 11.12 8.54 -4.59
CA TYR A 120 9.87 9.28 -4.53
C TYR A 120 9.84 10.43 -5.53
N THR A 121 8.71 10.57 -6.23
CA THR A 121 8.48 11.67 -7.16
C THR A 121 7.32 12.57 -6.74
N LYS A 122 6.15 11.97 -6.46
CA LYS A 122 4.90 12.68 -6.17
C LYS A 122 3.95 11.83 -5.35
N SER A 123 2.91 12.48 -4.86
CA SER A 123 1.77 11.82 -4.22
C SER A 123 0.47 12.18 -4.95
N ILE A 124 -0.48 11.25 -4.94
CA ILE A 124 -1.88 11.50 -5.28
C ILE A 124 -2.74 11.33 -4.04
N ASP A 125 -3.90 11.99 -4.05
CA ASP A 125 -4.91 11.88 -3.00
C ASP A 125 -6.09 11.05 -3.52
N LEU A 126 -6.41 9.98 -2.79
CA LEU A 126 -7.49 9.04 -3.07
C LEU A 126 -8.82 9.45 -2.43
N ALA A 127 -8.88 10.59 -1.74
CA ALA A 127 -10.09 11.06 -1.08
C ALA A 127 -11.34 10.96 -1.99
N PRO A 128 -12.48 10.49 -1.45
CA PRO A 128 -12.74 10.18 -0.04
C PRO A 128 -12.38 8.75 0.39
N ILE A 129 -11.58 8.01 -0.39
CA ILE A 129 -11.17 6.64 -0.05
C ILE A 129 -10.00 6.74 0.95
N ASP A 130 -10.18 6.16 2.13
CA ASP A 130 -9.16 5.99 3.18
C ASP A 130 -8.94 4.51 3.47
N THR A 131 -8.04 4.16 4.40
CA THR A 131 -7.77 2.77 4.79
C THR A 131 -7.34 1.93 3.57
N ILE A 132 -6.35 2.44 2.80
CA ILE A 132 -5.93 1.87 1.52
C ILE A 132 -5.05 0.65 1.77
N GLN A 133 -5.46 -0.51 1.26
CA GLN A 133 -4.78 -1.77 1.55
C GLN A 133 -4.45 -2.59 0.31
N ALA A 134 -5.35 -2.62 -0.66
CA ALA A 134 -5.14 -3.38 -1.87
C ALA A 134 -4.81 -2.48 -3.06
N SER A 135 -3.82 -2.88 -3.87
CA SER A 135 -3.58 -2.28 -5.17
C SER A 135 -3.11 -3.28 -6.22
N PHE A 136 -3.43 -3.03 -7.48
CA PHE A 136 -2.85 -3.76 -8.59
C PHE A 136 -2.72 -2.89 -9.83
N TYR A 137 -1.84 -3.30 -10.73
CA TYR A 137 -1.69 -2.69 -12.05
C TYR A 137 -2.30 -3.59 -13.13
N ASN A 138 -3.37 -3.11 -13.77
CA ASN A 138 -3.98 -3.75 -14.93
C ASN A 138 -3.11 -3.49 -16.17
N GLN A 139 -2.24 -4.44 -16.49
CA GLN A 139 -1.33 -4.34 -17.64
C GLN A 139 -2.07 -4.23 -18.98
N ASP A 140 -3.30 -4.74 -19.09
CA ASP A 140 -4.08 -4.74 -20.34
C ASP A 140 -4.63 -3.36 -20.65
N ALA A 141 -5.12 -2.68 -19.61
CA ALA A 141 -5.68 -1.34 -19.71
C ALA A 141 -4.64 -0.23 -19.49
N GLN A 142 -3.45 -0.57 -18.98
CA GLN A 142 -2.43 0.37 -18.53
C GLN A 142 -2.96 1.30 -17.41
N GLU A 143 -3.71 0.70 -16.48
CA GLU A 143 -4.38 1.40 -15.38
C GLU A 143 -3.94 0.84 -14.03
N ILE A 144 -3.85 1.70 -13.03
CA ILE A 144 -3.62 1.34 -11.64
C ILE A 144 -4.96 1.34 -10.91
N VAL A 145 -5.16 0.39 -10.01
CA VAL A 145 -6.37 0.30 -9.19
C VAL A 145 -5.97 0.22 -7.73
N PHE A 146 -6.59 1.07 -6.90
CA PHE A 146 -6.45 1.03 -5.45
C PHE A 146 -7.81 0.76 -4.82
N PHE A 147 -7.81 0.05 -3.69
CA PHE A 147 -8.99 -0.24 -2.88
C PHE A 147 -8.70 0.00 -1.40
N SER A 148 -9.75 0.40 -0.67
CA SER A 148 -9.72 0.37 0.78
C SER A 148 -10.04 -1.02 1.34
N TYR A 149 -9.74 -1.20 2.64
CA TYR A 149 -10.18 -2.32 3.47
C TYR A 149 -11.67 -2.67 3.32
N PHE A 150 -12.50 -1.64 3.06
CA PHE A 150 -13.95 -1.77 2.96
C PHE A 150 -14.45 -2.02 1.53
N GLY A 151 -13.57 -1.98 0.53
CA GLY A 151 -13.89 -2.26 -0.87
C GLY A 151 -14.10 -1.08 -1.82
N PRO A 152 -14.45 0.15 -1.39
CA PRO A 152 -14.39 1.30 -2.30
C PRO A 152 -12.99 1.46 -2.89
N GLY A 153 -12.93 1.65 -4.20
CA GLY A 153 -11.68 1.81 -4.92
C GLY A 153 -11.78 2.84 -6.04
N ARG A 154 -10.65 3.10 -6.68
CA ARG A 154 -10.57 4.01 -7.84
C ARG A 154 -9.48 3.57 -8.80
N ARG A 155 -9.78 3.71 -10.09
CA ARG A 155 -8.85 3.50 -11.19
C ARG A 155 -8.11 4.79 -11.51
N TYR A 156 -6.85 4.65 -11.88
CA TYR A 156 -5.94 5.73 -12.21
C TYR A 156 -5.15 5.39 -13.47
N SER A 157 -4.82 6.39 -14.27
CA SER A 157 -3.77 6.22 -15.27
C SER A 157 -2.39 6.23 -14.60
N LEU A 158 -1.35 5.85 -15.33
CA LEU A 158 0.02 5.77 -14.80
C LEU A 158 0.57 7.10 -14.25
N ASP A 159 0.04 8.24 -14.70
CA ASP A 159 0.43 9.55 -14.18
C ASP A 159 -0.32 9.96 -12.90
N GLY A 160 -1.24 9.12 -12.41
CA GLY A 160 -2.07 9.42 -11.24
C GLY A 160 -3.36 10.19 -11.56
N THR A 161 -3.72 10.37 -12.82
CA THR A 161 -5.03 10.94 -13.21
C THR A 161 -6.17 9.94 -12.92
N PRO A 162 -7.23 10.33 -12.20
CA PRO A 162 -8.35 9.44 -11.89
C PRO A 162 -9.19 9.12 -13.13
N LEU A 163 -9.57 7.84 -13.28
CA LEU A 163 -10.33 7.31 -14.41
C LEU A 163 -11.76 6.91 -14.04
N GLY A 164 -12.00 6.59 -12.77
CA GLY A 164 -13.34 6.31 -12.25
C GLY A 164 -13.32 5.46 -10.98
N ASP A 165 -14.39 5.58 -10.20
CA ASP A 165 -14.59 4.80 -8.99
C ASP A 165 -14.97 3.35 -9.32
N VAL A 166 -14.54 2.43 -8.46
CA VAL A 166 -14.85 1.00 -8.53
C VAL A 166 -15.18 0.46 -7.15
N MET A 167 -15.68 -0.77 -7.08
CA MET A 167 -16.00 -1.45 -5.83
C MET A 167 -15.49 -2.88 -5.91
N ALA A 168 -14.76 -3.32 -4.89
CA ALA A 168 -14.40 -4.72 -4.73
C ALA A 168 -15.68 -5.57 -4.58
N PRO A 169 -15.70 -6.78 -5.15
CA PRO A 169 -16.89 -7.62 -5.07
C PRO A 169 -17.14 -8.12 -3.63
N PRO A 170 -18.37 -8.51 -3.29
CA PRO A 170 -18.72 -8.96 -1.94
C PRO A 170 -17.89 -10.13 -1.43
N GLU A 171 -17.43 -11.02 -2.31
CA GLU A 171 -16.59 -12.16 -1.95
C GLU A 171 -15.20 -11.75 -1.44
N ALA A 172 -14.73 -10.55 -1.80
CA ALA A 172 -13.49 -9.96 -1.29
C ALA A 172 -13.71 -9.10 -0.04
N LEU A 173 -14.89 -9.17 0.59
CA LEU A 173 -15.29 -8.30 1.69
C LEU A 173 -15.95 -9.04 2.86
N PRO A 174 -15.89 -8.47 4.09
CA PRO A 174 -15.03 -7.34 4.49
C PRO A 174 -13.56 -7.75 4.61
N ALA A 175 -12.69 -6.79 4.94
CA ALA A 175 -11.28 -7.03 5.25
C ALA A 175 -10.42 -7.40 4.03
N LEU A 176 -10.57 -6.62 2.95
CA LEU A 176 -9.66 -6.67 1.81
C LEU A 176 -8.29 -6.11 2.23
N ASP A 177 -7.22 -6.89 2.16
CA ASP A 177 -5.89 -6.49 2.66
C ASP A 177 -4.89 -6.31 1.52
N GLY A 178 -4.94 -7.17 0.49
CA GLY A 178 -3.93 -7.13 -0.58
C GLY A 178 -4.53 -7.32 -1.96
N ALA A 179 -3.74 -6.97 -2.99
CA ALA A 179 -4.07 -7.30 -4.36
C ALA A 179 -2.83 -7.49 -5.23
N SER A 180 -3.05 -8.10 -6.39
CA SER A 180 -2.07 -8.25 -7.46
C SER A 180 -2.77 -8.36 -8.81
N PHE A 181 -2.00 -8.40 -9.88
CA PHE A 181 -2.48 -8.78 -11.18
C PHE A 181 -1.84 -10.11 -11.56
N ASP A 182 -2.65 -11.12 -11.88
CA ASP A 182 -2.17 -12.38 -12.40
C ASP A 182 -1.86 -12.20 -13.89
N GLN A 183 -0.60 -11.99 -14.21
CA GLN A 183 -0.15 -11.77 -15.58
C GLN A 183 -0.33 -12.97 -16.51
N ILE A 184 -0.51 -14.19 -15.96
CA ILE A 184 -0.71 -15.43 -16.71
C ILE A 184 -2.20 -15.59 -17.04
N LYS A 185 -3.08 -15.48 -16.05
CA LYS A 185 -4.53 -15.59 -16.25
C LYS A 185 -5.17 -14.30 -16.79
N ARG A 186 -4.46 -13.16 -16.70
CA ARG A 186 -4.93 -11.80 -17.02
C ARG A 186 -6.14 -11.37 -16.18
N VAL A 187 -6.05 -11.58 -14.87
CA VAL A 187 -7.11 -11.22 -13.91
C VAL A 187 -6.55 -10.37 -12.79
N GLY A 188 -7.39 -9.52 -12.20
CA GLY A 188 -7.06 -8.94 -10.89
C GLY A 188 -7.18 -10.02 -9.82
N MET A 189 -6.31 -10.00 -8.82
CA MET A 189 -6.37 -10.88 -7.67
C MET A 189 -6.52 -10.03 -6.42
N LEU A 190 -7.55 -10.27 -5.63
CA LEU A 190 -7.75 -9.65 -4.33
C LEU A 190 -7.53 -10.70 -3.23
N ILE A 191 -6.96 -10.33 -2.10
CA ILE A 191 -6.83 -11.21 -0.93
C ILE A 191 -7.40 -10.55 0.31
N THR A 192 -8.21 -11.30 1.06
CA THR A 192 -8.74 -10.85 2.35
C THR A 192 -7.85 -11.28 3.51
N GLN A 193 -8.00 -10.63 4.66
CA GLN A 193 -7.39 -11.05 5.93
C GLN A 193 -7.77 -12.48 6.33
N GLY A 194 -8.91 -12.98 5.85
CA GLY A 194 -9.36 -14.36 6.00
C GLY A 194 -8.78 -15.35 4.97
N CYS A 195 -7.79 -14.93 4.18
CA CYS A 195 -7.12 -15.72 3.15
C CYS A 195 -8.06 -16.26 2.06
N ALA A 196 -9.10 -15.49 1.71
CA ALA A 196 -9.86 -15.70 0.49
C ALA A 196 -9.18 -14.93 -0.64
N VAL A 197 -8.76 -15.65 -1.69
CA VAL A 197 -8.24 -15.09 -2.93
C VAL A 197 -9.37 -15.01 -3.94
N VAL A 198 -9.66 -13.82 -4.44
CA VAL A 198 -10.75 -13.56 -5.38
C VAL A 198 -10.16 -13.07 -6.69
N ASP A 199 -10.26 -13.89 -7.73
CA ASP A 199 -9.94 -13.48 -9.08
C ASP A 199 -11.10 -12.64 -9.61
N ILE A 200 -10.79 -11.48 -10.20
CA ILE A 200 -11.77 -10.52 -10.72
C ILE A 200 -11.45 -10.14 -12.17
N ASP A 201 -12.48 -9.79 -12.92
CA ASP A 201 -12.30 -9.06 -14.16
C ASP A 201 -11.66 -7.69 -13.82
N PRO A 202 -10.47 -7.39 -14.34
CA PRO A 202 -9.70 -6.22 -13.91
C PRO A 202 -10.26 -4.89 -14.47
N VAL A 203 -11.34 -4.93 -15.25
CA VAL A 203 -12.05 -3.76 -15.77
C VAL A 203 -13.37 -3.57 -15.04
N THR A 204 -14.19 -4.63 -14.91
CA THR A 204 -15.53 -4.55 -14.29
C THR A 204 -15.53 -4.80 -12.79
N MET A 205 -14.46 -5.37 -12.24
CA MET A 205 -14.33 -5.87 -10.87
C MET A 205 -15.32 -7.00 -10.52
N GLU A 206 -15.91 -7.65 -11.52
CA GLU A 206 -16.78 -8.81 -11.31
C GLU A 206 -15.96 -10.04 -10.89
N THR A 207 -16.47 -10.79 -9.90
CA THR A 207 -15.88 -12.05 -9.45
C THR A 207 -15.85 -13.08 -10.57
N LEU A 208 -14.67 -13.65 -10.82
CA LEU A 208 -14.44 -14.74 -11.77
C LEU A 208 -14.24 -16.07 -11.04
N GLU A 209 -13.41 -16.09 -10.00
CA GLU A 209 -13.08 -17.28 -9.23
C GLU A 209 -12.85 -16.91 -7.76
N VAL A 210 -13.21 -17.81 -6.84
CA VAL A 210 -12.93 -17.66 -5.41
C VAL A 210 -12.18 -18.89 -4.93
N LEU A 211 -11.01 -18.65 -4.35
CA LEU A 211 -10.14 -19.65 -3.76
C LEU A 211 -9.98 -19.37 -2.27
N GLN A 212 -10.53 -20.22 -1.43
CA GLN A 212 -10.26 -20.17 0.00
C GLN A 212 -9.00 -20.98 0.31
N LEU A 213 -7.97 -20.32 0.83
CA LEU A 213 -6.77 -21.01 1.29
C LEU A 213 -7.06 -21.78 2.58
N ASP A 214 -6.52 -23.00 2.69
CA ASP A 214 -6.63 -23.82 3.89
C ASP A 214 -5.66 -23.31 4.96
N VAL A 215 -6.14 -22.34 5.75
CA VAL A 215 -5.35 -21.67 6.78
C VAL A 215 -4.82 -22.62 7.85
N VAL A 216 -5.52 -23.73 8.12
CA VAL A 216 -5.07 -24.74 9.08
C VAL A 216 -3.95 -25.58 8.49
N LYS A 217 -4.12 -26.04 7.25
CA LYS A 217 -3.11 -26.84 6.55
C LYS A 217 -1.81 -26.06 6.33
N PHE A 218 -1.90 -24.80 5.94
CA PHE A 218 -0.74 -23.97 5.59
C PHE A 218 -0.24 -23.11 6.75
N GLY A 219 -0.90 -23.18 7.92
CA GLY A 219 -0.54 -22.38 9.09
C GLY A 219 -0.67 -20.88 8.88
N LEU A 220 -1.47 -20.44 7.90
CA LEU A 220 -1.72 -19.02 7.65
C LEU A 220 -2.56 -18.44 8.79
N GLN A 221 -2.25 -17.20 9.17
CA GLN A 221 -3.09 -16.43 10.07
C GLN A 221 -3.80 -15.32 9.27
N THR A 222 -3.42 -14.06 9.46
CA THR A 222 -3.90 -12.96 8.63
C THR A 222 -3.12 -12.93 7.33
N CYS A 223 -3.79 -13.07 6.19
CA CYS A 223 -3.19 -12.88 4.88
C CYS A 223 -3.24 -11.41 4.49
N ALA A 224 -2.09 -10.83 4.18
CA ALA A 224 -1.95 -9.38 4.04
C ALA A 224 -1.65 -8.92 2.60
N GLY A 225 -0.88 -9.71 1.88
CA GLY A 225 -0.46 -9.43 0.52
C GLY A 225 -0.44 -10.69 -0.32
N VAL A 226 -0.57 -10.50 -1.63
CA VAL A 226 -0.51 -11.57 -2.63
C VAL A 226 0.27 -11.09 -3.84
N ALA A 227 1.10 -11.96 -4.43
CA ALA A 227 1.78 -11.69 -5.68
C ALA A 227 1.90 -12.98 -6.52
N ILE A 228 1.98 -12.82 -7.84
CA ILE A 228 2.31 -13.91 -8.77
C ILE A 228 3.74 -13.72 -9.28
N GLY A 229 4.61 -14.67 -8.97
CA GLY A 229 5.97 -14.67 -9.48
C GLY A 229 6.03 -15.03 -10.95
N VAL A 230 7.16 -14.72 -11.58
CA VAL A 230 7.49 -15.15 -12.95
C VAL A 230 7.65 -16.67 -13.07
N ASP A 231 7.68 -17.38 -11.94
CA ASP A 231 7.63 -18.85 -11.85
C ASP A 231 6.18 -19.39 -11.87
N GLY A 232 5.18 -18.51 -11.88
CA GLY A 232 3.75 -18.85 -11.82
C GLY A 232 3.27 -19.29 -10.43
N SER A 233 4.12 -19.20 -9.40
CA SER A 233 3.73 -19.47 -8.01
C SER A 233 2.99 -18.28 -7.43
N MET A 234 2.09 -18.55 -6.48
CA MET A 234 1.43 -17.54 -5.67
C MET A 234 2.18 -17.36 -4.36
N TYR A 235 2.53 -16.12 -4.06
CA TYR A 235 3.25 -15.70 -2.86
C TYR A 235 2.27 -14.98 -1.95
N VAL A 236 2.08 -15.47 -0.73
CA VAL A 236 1.11 -14.90 0.22
C VAL A 236 1.85 -14.50 1.49
N THR A 237 1.83 -13.24 1.86
CA THR A 237 2.37 -12.78 3.16
C THR A 237 1.37 -13.12 4.26
N SER A 238 1.86 -13.72 5.35
CA SER A 238 1.07 -13.96 6.55
C SER A 238 1.57 -13.10 7.69
N PHE A 239 0.79 -12.07 8.01
CA PHE A 239 1.14 -11.00 8.93
C PHE A 239 1.55 -11.51 10.31
N PHE A 240 0.80 -12.46 10.87
CA PHE A 240 1.06 -12.91 12.25
C PHE A 240 2.08 -14.04 12.38
N THR A 241 2.39 -14.76 11.30
CA THR A 241 3.45 -15.79 11.29
C THR A 241 4.78 -15.26 10.79
N ASP A 242 4.82 -14.01 10.31
CA ASP A 242 6.03 -13.36 9.79
C ASP A 242 6.65 -14.10 8.60
N GLU A 243 5.82 -14.61 7.70
CA GLU A 243 6.23 -15.48 6.60
C GLU A 243 5.65 -15.05 5.25
N VAL A 244 6.34 -15.40 4.17
CA VAL A 244 5.71 -15.61 2.85
C VAL A 244 5.51 -17.10 2.65
N VAL A 245 4.28 -17.52 2.40
CA VAL A 245 3.98 -18.89 1.98
C VAL A 245 3.89 -18.92 0.46
N VAL A 246 4.76 -19.71 -0.16
CA VAL A 246 4.81 -19.89 -1.62
C VAL A 246 4.01 -21.14 -1.96
N MET A 247 3.04 -21.02 -2.86
CA MET A 247 2.14 -22.11 -3.20
C MET A 247 1.81 -22.15 -4.69
N THR A 248 1.30 -23.29 -5.13
CA THR A 248 0.71 -23.39 -6.47
C THR A 248 -0.41 -22.38 -6.63
N ARG A 249 -0.61 -21.88 -7.85
CA ARG A 249 -1.63 -20.85 -8.14
C ARG A 249 -3.06 -21.23 -7.75
N ASP A 250 -3.37 -22.53 -7.73
CA ASP A 250 -4.65 -23.08 -7.27
C ASP A 250 -4.80 -23.17 -5.74
N GLY A 251 -3.78 -22.72 -4.99
CA GLY A 251 -3.75 -22.70 -3.52
C GLY A 251 -3.78 -24.08 -2.87
N GLN A 252 -3.56 -25.17 -3.62
CA GLN A 252 -3.70 -26.53 -3.08
C GLN A 252 -2.39 -27.08 -2.52
N THR A 253 -1.23 -26.59 -2.96
CA THR A 253 0.08 -27.15 -2.61
C THR A 253 1.05 -26.06 -2.19
N GLU A 254 1.57 -26.15 -0.96
CA GLU A 254 2.72 -25.34 -0.53
C GLU A 254 3.98 -25.85 -1.24
N LEU A 255 4.73 -24.91 -1.81
CA LEU A 255 5.95 -25.15 -2.57
C LEU A 255 7.19 -24.75 -1.76
N ASP A 256 7.10 -23.66 -0.99
CA ASP A 256 8.19 -23.11 -0.21
C ASP A 256 7.67 -22.17 0.88
N ARG A 257 8.57 -21.73 1.77
CA ARG A 257 8.27 -20.77 2.82
C ARG A 257 9.47 -19.89 3.13
N ILE A 258 9.23 -18.59 3.22
CA ILE A 258 10.25 -17.58 3.53
C ILE A 258 9.97 -17.03 4.93
N ASP A 259 10.93 -17.17 5.85
CA ASP A 259 10.89 -16.57 7.19
C ASP A 259 11.32 -15.11 7.10
N LEU A 260 10.34 -14.19 7.13
CA LEU A 260 10.59 -12.76 7.02
C LEU A 260 11.10 -12.15 8.33
N ALA A 261 10.75 -12.72 9.49
CA ALA A 261 11.33 -12.29 10.76
C ALA A 261 12.85 -12.53 10.79
N ALA A 262 13.33 -13.65 10.25
CA ALA A 262 14.75 -13.98 10.18
C ALA A 262 15.57 -13.01 9.33
N VAL A 263 14.95 -12.37 8.34
CA VAL A 263 15.61 -11.34 7.50
C VAL A 263 15.31 -9.91 7.94
N GLY A 264 14.57 -9.71 9.04
CA GLY A 264 14.28 -8.39 9.60
C GLY A 264 13.09 -7.68 8.98
N LEU A 265 12.09 -8.42 8.51
CA LEU A 265 10.79 -7.93 8.00
C LEU A 265 9.59 -8.58 8.74
N PRO A 266 9.51 -8.54 10.08
CA PRO A 266 8.38 -9.12 10.80
C PRO A 266 7.10 -8.31 10.59
N ARG A 267 5.91 -8.94 10.69
CA ARG A 267 4.62 -8.33 10.31
C ARG A 267 4.61 -7.86 8.85
N PRO A 268 4.84 -8.79 7.91
CA PRO A 268 4.80 -8.45 6.50
C PRO A 268 3.38 -8.06 6.10
N ASP A 269 3.30 -7.11 5.18
CA ASP A 269 2.04 -6.58 4.68
C ASP A 269 2.00 -6.77 3.16
N GLY A 270 2.15 -5.69 2.40
CA GLY A 270 2.26 -5.73 0.95
C GLY A 270 3.50 -6.46 0.42
N ILE A 271 3.28 -7.15 -0.71
CA ILE A 271 4.31 -7.79 -1.54
C ILE A 271 3.99 -7.49 -3.01
N SER A 272 5.00 -7.19 -3.81
CA SER A 272 4.83 -6.99 -5.26
C SER A 272 6.01 -7.55 -6.04
N LEU A 273 5.73 -8.23 -7.15
CA LEU A 273 6.75 -8.59 -8.13
C LEU A 273 7.34 -7.29 -8.70
N ILE A 274 8.66 -7.19 -8.77
CA ILE A 274 9.33 -6.04 -9.39
C ILE A 274 9.29 -6.19 -10.91
N ALA A 275 8.81 -5.15 -11.59
CA ALA A 275 8.76 -5.10 -13.04
C ALA A 275 10.10 -5.48 -13.69
N GLY A 276 10.08 -6.53 -14.52
CA GLY A 276 11.26 -7.02 -15.22
C GLY A 276 12.22 -7.85 -14.39
N SER A 277 11.83 -8.28 -13.19
CA SER A 277 12.65 -9.05 -12.28
C SER A 277 11.94 -10.34 -11.86
N ASP A 278 12.68 -11.29 -11.28
CA ASP A 278 12.13 -12.39 -10.50
C ASP A 278 11.96 -12.02 -9.01
N ASN A 279 12.46 -10.85 -8.60
CA ASN A 279 12.49 -10.39 -7.22
C ASN A 279 11.21 -9.68 -6.79
N PHE A 280 10.99 -9.66 -5.48
CA PHE A 280 9.84 -9.04 -4.85
C PHE A 280 10.24 -7.85 -3.98
N LEU A 281 9.48 -6.75 -4.09
CA LEU A 281 9.44 -5.70 -3.08
C LEU A 281 8.50 -6.16 -1.97
N VAL A 282 9.01 -6.25 -0.74
CA VAL A 282 8.24 -6.70 0.43
C VAL A 282 8.23 -5.60 1.48
N LEU A 283 7.06 -5.36 2.06
CA LEU A 283 6.83 -4.39 3.12
C LEU A 283 6.65 -5.06 4.47
N SER A 284 7.04 -4.34 5.51
CA SER A 284 6.87 -4.70 6.90
C SER A 284 6.32 -3.51 7.67
N THR A 285 5.18 -3.70 8.36
CA THR A 285 4.61 -2.66 9.23
C THR A 285 5.48 -2.44 10.47
N THR A 286 6.17 -3.48 10.94
CA THR A 286 7.11 -3.34 12.04
C THR A 286 8.30 -2.51 11.59
N GLY A 287 8.52 -1.39 12.26
CA GLY A 287 9.60 -0.47 11.94
C GLY A 287 9.43 0.27 10.62
N ILE A 288 8.28 0.10 9.94
CA ILE A 288 7.95 0.70 8.63
C ILE A 288 9.10 0.41 7.66
N GLN A 289 9.30 -0.86 7.33
CA GLN A 289 10.46 -1.33 6.57
C GLN A 289 10.08 -1.88 5.21
N SER A 290 11.05 -1.86 4.29
CA SER A 290 10.95 -2.53 2.99
C SER A 290 12.27 -3.19 2.63
N ALA A 291 12.21 -4.27 1.87
CA ALA A 291 13.37 -4.96 1.33
C ALA A 291 13.06 -5.49 -0.08
N ILE A 292 14.11 -5.87 -0.81
CA ILE A 292 13.99 -6.61 -2.07
C ILE A 292 14.53 -8.02 -1.84
N LEU A 293 13.70 -9.01 -2.11
CA LEU A 293 14.00 -10.42 -1.87
C LEU A 293 13.85 -11.24 -3.15
N THR A 294 14.67 -12.29 -3.30
CA THR A 294 14.48 -13.30 -4.34
C THR A 294 13.26 -14.19 -4.02
N PRO A 295 12.77 -14.98 -4.98
CA PRO A 295 11.76 -16.02 -4.75
C PRO A 295 12.11 -17.03 -3.64
N LYS A 296 13.40 -17.14 -3.29
CA LYS A 296 13.92 -18.02 -2.23
C LYS A 296 14.19 -17.31 -0.91
N GLY A 297 13.81 -16.03 -0.80
CA GLY A 297 14.01 -15.24 0.40
C GLY A 297 15.45 -14.74 0.59
N GLU A 298 16.30 -14.83 -0.43
CA GLU A 298 17.61 -14.20 -0.37
C GLU A 298 17.48 -12.68 -0.46
N VAL A 299 18.20 -11.97 0.39
CA VAL A 299 18.11 -10.50 0.48
C VAL A 299 18.99 -9.87 -0.61
N ILE A 300 18.38 -9.21 -1.59
CA ILE A 300 19.07 -8.41 -2.61
C ILE A 300 19.34 -7.01 -2.07
N VAL A 301 18.32 -6.39 -1.47
CA VAL A 301 18.41 -5.10 -0.79
C VAL A 301 17.81 -5.26 0.60
N GLY A 302 18.61 -4.96 1.62
CA GLY A 302 18.25 -5.22 3.01
C GLY A 302 17.09 -4.38 3.53
N PRO A 303 16.46 -4.80 4.65
CA PRO A 303 15.41 -4.03 5.28
C PRO A 303 15.89 -2.63 5.66
N ALA A 304 15.17 -1.62 5.20
CA ALA A 304 15.41 -0.23 5.58
C ALA A 304 14.08 0.51 5.81
N PRO A 305 14.09 1.61 6.57
CA PRO A 305 12.90 2.43 6.76
C PRO A 305 12.31 2.92 5.43
N THR A 306 11.09 2.49 5.14
CA THR A 306 10.33 2.81 3.92
C THR A 306 10.03 4.30 3.86
N GLY A 307 10.27 4.88 2.69
CA GLY A 307 9.99 6.27 2.42
C GLY A 307 10.97 7.26 3.07
N GLN A 308 12.12 6.77 3.56
CA GLN A 308 13.18 7.56 4.18
C GLN A 308 14.40 7.68 3.25
N GLY A 309 15.57 8.08 3.74
CA GLY A 309 16.76 8.29 2.89
C GLY A 309 17.51 7.02 2.45
N LEU A 310 16.90 5.83 2.47
CA LEU A 310 17.56 4.55 2.25
C LEU A 310 16.78 3.65 1.28
N PRO A 311 17.45 2.82 0.46
CA PRO A 311 16.80 1.87 -0.42
C PRO A 311 16.12 0.74 0.38
N PRO A 312 15.07 0.09 -0.17
CA PRO A 312 14.63 0.20 -1.55
C PRO A 312 13.71 1.39 -1.84
N MET A 313 13.05 2.00 -0.84
CA MET A 313 12.08 3.07 -1.06
C MET A 313 12.57 4.41 -0.49
N ILE A 314 13.13 5.25 -1.37
CA ILE A 314 13.79 6.50 -0.97
C ILE A 314 12.83 7.71 -1.04
N GLY A 315 12.64 8.41 0.07
CA GLY A 315 11.85 9.64 0.18
C GLY A 315 10.34 9.42 0.23
N GLY A 316 9.55 10.48 0.28
CA GLY A 316 8.07 10.40 0.29
C GLY A 316 7.43 10.34 1.68
N GLY A 317 8.17 9.92 2.71
CA GLY A 317 7.74 10.05 4.11
C GLY A 317 6.54 9.20 4.49
N ILE A 318 6.48 7.95 4.00
CA ILE A 318 5.44 6.97 4.33
C ILE A 318 5.39 6.72 5.85
N THR A 319 4.18 6.70 6.41
CA THR A 319 3.96 6.42 7.83
C THR A 319 3.42 5.04 8.12
N ASN A 320 2.60 4.46 7.24
CA ASN A 320 2.13 3.09 7.38
C ASN A 320 2.01 2.42 6.00
N PRO A 321 3.08 1.78 5.50
CA PRO A 321 3.12 1.24 4.14
C PRO A 321 2.22 0.01 4.05
N ASP A 322 1.30 0.04 3.09
CA ASP A 322 0.49 -1.13 2.73
C ASP A 322 0.44 -1.24 1.21
N ALA A 323 -0.74 -1.27 0.58
CA ALA A 323 -0.99 -1.30 -0.87
C ALA A 323 0.21 -0.91 -1.74
N VAL A 324 0.90 -1.93 -2.27
CA VAL A 324 2.09 -1.78 -3.10
C VAL A 324 1.95 -2.51 -4.43
N LEU A 325 2.37 -1.85 -5.49
CA LEU A 325 2.47 -2.45 -6.81
C LEU A 325 3.70 -1.93 -7.54
N THR A 326 4.16 -2.68 -8.54
CA THR A 326 5.04 -2.16 -9.57
C THR A 326 4.36 -2.18 -10.93
N VAL A 327 4.71 -1.21 -11.77
CA VAL A 327 4.11 -0.98 -13.08
C VAL A 327 5.09 -1.50 -14.13
N CYS A 328 4.73 -2.56 -14.85
CA CYS A 328 5.65 -3.10 -15.85
C CYS A 328 5.88 -2.16 -17.04
N GLY A 329 4.97 -1.24 -17.35
CA GLY A 329 5.08 -0.35 -18.51
C GLY A 329 6.12 0.78 -18.36
N ASN A 330 6.55 1.08 -17.13
CA ASN A 330 7.57 2.11 -16.87
C ASN A 330 8.53 1.77 -15.71
N GLY A 331 8.32 0.65 -15.00
CA GLY A 331 9.15 0.23 -13.89
C GLY A 331 8.88 0.97 -12.58
N HIS A 332 7.89 1.86 -12.53
CA HIS A 332 7.57 2.59 -11.30
C HIS A 332 6.99 1.67 -10.22
N ALA A 333 7.13 2.08 -8.97
CA ALA A 333 6.40 1.51 -7.85
C ALA A 333 5.40 2.53 -7.31
N TRP A 334 4.20 2.06 -6.95
CA TRP A 334 3.24 2.84 -6.19
C TRP A 334 3.06 2.23 -4.82
N LEU A 335 3.01 3.09 -3.80
CA LEU A 335 2.89 2.69 -2.40
C LEU A 335 1.96 3.64 -1.65
N CYS A 336 0.97 3.11 -0.94
CA CYS A 336 0.01 3.91 -0.19
C CYS A 336 0.26 3.88 1.32
N ASP A 337 -0.24 4.92 1.99
CA ASP A 337 -0.34 5.01 3.44
C ASP A 337 -1.69 4.44 3.89
N GLU A 338 -1.68 3.35 4.67
CA GLU A 338 -2.87 2.58 5.05
C GLU A 338 -3.95 3.50 5.62
N TYR A 339 -3.68 4.18 6.73
CA TYR A 339 -4.68 5.02 7.42
C TYR A 339 -4.83 6.42 6.82
N GLY A 340 -4.19 6.67 5.68
CA GLY A 340 -4.26 7.91 4.93
C GLY A 340 -5.12 7.79 3.68
N THR A 341 -5.05 8.83 2.87
CA THR A 341 -5.60 8.85 1.51
C THR A 341 -4.49 9.00 0.46
N LEU A 342 -3.22 9.00 0.89
CA LEU A 342 -2.10 9.31 0.02
C LEU A 342 -1.47 8.04 -0.56
N CYS A 343 -1.27 8.05 -1.87
CA CYS A 343 -0.45 7.08 -2.57
C CYS A 343 0.71 7.79 -3.25
N HIS A 344 1.89 7.18 -3.18
CA HIS A 344 3.16 7.78 -3.55
C HIS A 344 3.73 7.03 -4.76
N ASP A 345 4.12 7.79 -5.77
CA ASP A 345 4.82 7.31 -6.95
C ASP A 345 6.33 7.32 -6.70
N TYR A 346 7.00 6.23 -7.08
CA TYR A 346 8.45 6.10 -7.01
C TYR A 346 9.00 5.63 -8.35
N VAL A 347 9.98 6.37 -8.87
CA VAL A 347 10.70 6.00 -10.10
C VAL A 347 11.85 5.05 -9.79
N PRO A 348 12.14 4.06 -10.65
CA PRO A 348 13.33 3.23 -10.54
C PRO A 348 14.60 4.09 -10.71
N MET A 349 15.61 3.89 -9.86
CA MET A 349 16.87 4.64 -9.93
C MET A 349 17.74 4.28 -11.14
N ASP A 350 17.52 3.11 -11.72
CA ASP A 350 18.13 2.64 -12.96
C ASP A 350 17.40 3.18 -14.22
N GLY A 351 16.33 3.96 -14.04
CA GLY A 351 15.58 4.63 -15.09
C GLY A 351 14.33 3.86 -15.54
N ASP A 352 13.39 4.58 -16.16
CA ASP A 352 12.13 4.01 -16.63
C ASP A 352 12.37 2.88 -17.62
N LYS A 353 11.63 1.78 -17.46
CA LYS A 353 11.73 0.59 -18.32
C LYS A 353 10.37 -0.03 -18.55
N ASP A 354 10.09 -0.34 -19.81
CA ASP A 354 8.97 -1.20 -20.17
C ASP A 354 9.44 -2.65 -20.14
N ALA A 355 8.97 -3.38 -19.13
CA ALA A 355 9.28 -4.76 -18.88
C ALA A 355 8.02 -5.64 -18.86
N CYS A 356 6.91 -5.20 -19.47
CA CYS A 356 5.67 -5.98 -19.48
C CYS A 356 5.81 -7.32 -20.22
N ALA A 357 6.71 -7.43 -21.19
CA ALA A 357 7.02 -8.70 -21.83
C ALA A 357 7.76 -9.69 -20.91
N CYS A 358 8.30 -9.21 -19.79
CA CYS A 358 9.17 -9.95 -18.86
C CYS A 358 8.45 -10.43 -17.60
N THR A 359 7.13 -10.23 -17.50
CA THR A 359 6.36 -10.60 -16.29
C THR A 359 5.81 -12.02 -16.35
N ILE A 360 5.70 -12.61 -17.54
CA ILE A 360 5.20 -13.97 -17.73
C ILE A 360 6.35 -14.99 -17.75
N PRO A 361 6.13 -16.21 -17.21
CA PRO A 361 7.08 -17.31 -17.35
C PRO A 361 7.45 -17.54 -18.83
N GLN A 362 8.75 -17.62 -19.13
CA GLN A 362 9.28 -17.97 -20.45
C GLN A 362 9.37 -19.50 -20.62
#